data_AF-A0A5T0WGC0-F1
#
_entry.id   AF-A0A5T0WGC0-F1
#
_cell.length_a   1.000
_cell.length_b   1.000
_cell.length_c   1.000
_cell.angle_alpha   90.00
_cell.angle_beta   90.00
_cell.angle_gamma   90.00
#
_symmetry.space_group_name_H-M   'P 1'
#
loop_
_entity.id
_entity.type
_entity.pdbx_description
1 polymer ?
#
loop_
_entity_poly.entity_id
_entity_poly.type
_entity_poly.pdbx_seq_one_letter_code
_entity_poly.pdbx_strand_id
1 'polypeptide(L)'
;GFEELELDYFDFEEFISVSKKNLPINNLVGLFLQSGRSKFGEKNILLRQSFTLLELEILKYLALNLGQQISISKIFIELKKRLKTSKDSVYQAIKKLENTYVIYTLKHDEKKLQKIYFKDFGLRNNLCISKDFSHLFENLVLSELFKFKEEFFYNKYFNFYSQISKIAYISSPTLDIDLIKLRAKKILPKALELGIFHVIFITLSSEDSFFEQGVKFEVISFDKFSLGF
;
A
#
# COMPACT_ATOMS: atom_id res chain seq x y z
N GLY A 1 -17.57 -19.55 -24.18
CA GLY A 1 -16.11 -19.42 -24.05
C GLY A 1 -15.76 -19.38 -22.59
N PHE A 2 -14.50 -19.66 -22.23
CA PHE A 2 -14.04 -19.49 -20.84
C PHE A 2 -13.63 -18.03 -20.61
N GLU A 3 -13.84 -17.54 -19.39
CA GLU A 3 -13.41 -16.22 -18.91
C GLU A 3 -12.27 -16.43 -17.91
N GLU A 4 -11.17 -15.71 -18.08
CA GLU A 4 -10.08 -15.70 -17.12
C GLU A 4 -10.42 -14.72 -15.98
N LEU A 5 -10.33 -15.21 -14.74
CA LEU A 5 -10.56 -14.40 -13.54
C LEU A 5 -9.24 -14.19 -12.81
N GLU A 6 -8.86 -12.94 -12.58
CA GLU A 6 -7.74 -12.59 -11.71
C GLU A 6 -8.16 -12.77 -10.24
N LEU A 7 -7.46 -13.65 -9.52
CA LEU A 7 -7.62 -13.84 -8.08
C LEU A 7 -6.49 -13.09 -7.35
N ASP A 8 -6.84 -12.03 -6.64
CA ASP A 8 -5.92 -11.33 -5.73
C ASP A 8 -5.88 -12.03 -4.36
N TYR A 9 -4.99 -11.56 -3.47
CA TYR A 9 -4.99 -11.93 -2.06
C TYR A 9 -6.21 -11.38 -1.33
N PHE A 10 -6.47 -11.88 -0.12
CA PHE A 10 -7.60 -11.44 0.67
C PHE A 10 -7.56 -9.94 0.95
N ASP A 11 -8.68 -9.30 0.74
CA ASP A 11 -8.95 -8.02 1.40
C ASP A 11 -9.31 -8.22 2.88
N PHE A 12 -9.56 -7.12 3.58
CA PHE A 12 -9.89 -7.19 5.01
C PHE A 12 -11.21 -7.92 5.31
N GLU A 13 -12.23 -7.77 4.46
CA GLU A 13 -13.54 -8.42 4.63
C GLU A 13 -13.42 -9.93 4.47
N GLU A 14 -12.72 -10.37 3.43
CA GLU A 14 -12.40 -11.77 3.17
C GLU A 14 -11.55 -12.36 4.31
N PHE A 15 -10.56 -11.60 4.80
CA PHE A 15 -9.75 -11.99 5.95
C PHE A 15 -10.60 -12.24 7.20
N ILE A 16 -11.52 -11.33 7.53
CA ILE A 16 -12.43 -11.49 8.66
C ILE A 16 -13.27 -12.76 8.49
N SER A 17 -13.89 -12.91 7.32
CA SER A 17 -14.76 -14.03 6.95
C SER A 17 -14.06 -15.38 7.08
N VAL A 18 -12.78 -15.43 6.68
CA VAL A 18 -11.96 -16.65 6.75
C VAL A 18 -11.42 -16.92 8.15
N SER A 19 -11.10 -15.88 8.92
CA SER A 19 -10.45 -16.04 10.23
C SER A 19 -11.33 -16.79 11.24
N LYS A 20 -12.67 -16.67 11.13
CA LYS A 20 -13.68 -17.22 12.06
C LYS A 20 -13.40 -16.88 13.54
N LYS A 21 -12.57 -15.86 13.82
CA LYS A 21 -12.23 -15.44 15.17
C LYS A 21 -13.27 -14.43 15.65
N ASN A 22 -13.93 -14.71 16.77
CA ASN A 22 -14.81 -13.75 17.43
C ASN A 22 -13.96 -12.75 18.24
N LEU A 23 -13.35 -11.78 17.55
CA LEU A 23 -12.51 -10.75 18.14
C LEU A 23 -13.08 -9.36 17.83
N PRO A 24 -12.85 -8.37 18.70
CA PRO A 24 -13.12 -6.97 18.38
C PRO A 24 -12.46 -6.53 17.06
N ILE A 25 -13.12 -5.64 16.30
CA ILE A 25 -12.68 -5.27 14.94
C ILE A 25 -11.26 -4.68 14.91
N ASN A 26 -10.92 -3.86 15.89
CA ASN A 26 -9.57 -3.30 16.06
C ASN A 26 -8.50 -4.39 16.25
N ASN A 27 -8.83 -5.48 16.95
CA ASN A 27 -7.93 -6.62 17.09
C ASN A 27 -7.79 -7.37 15.76
N LEU A 28 -8.86 -7.46 14.95
CA LEU A 28 -8.80 -8.05 13.62
C LEU A 28 -7.94 -7.23 12.65
N VAL A 29 -8.04 -5.89 12.68
CA VAL A 29 -7.14 -4.99 11.91
C VAL A 29 -5.69 -5.23 12.32
N GLY A 30 -5.41 -5.31 13.62
CA GLY A 30 -4.07 -5.61 14.13
C GLY A 30 -3.54 -6.98 13.69
N LEU A 31 -4.40 -8.01 13.70
CA LEU A 31 -4.04 -9.34 13.21
C LEU A 31 -3.77 -9.33 11.71
N PHE A 32 -4.62 -8.65 10.93
CA PHE A 32 -4.46 -8.53 9.48
C PHE A 32 -3.11 -7.90 9.16
N LEU A 33 -2.80 -6.74 9.77
CA LEU A 33 -1.50 -6.05 9.67
C LEU A 33 -0.29 -6.94 9.96
N GLN A 34 -0.42 -7.88 10.89
CA GLN A 34 0.64 -8.82 11.25
C GLN A 34 0.75 -9.98 10.25
N SER A 35 -0.38 -10.59 9.88
CA SER A 35 -0.43 -11.81 9.08
C SER A 35 -0.24 -11.56 7.59
N GLY A 36 -0.66 -10.40 7.08
CA GLY A 36 -0.79 -10.17 5.65
C GLY A 36 -2.13 -10.60 5.08
N ARG A 37 -2.19 -10.60 3.75
CA ARG A 37 -3.37 -10.85 2.91
C ARG A 37 -3.54 -12.30 2.49
N SER A 38 -2.57 -13.17 2.76
CA SER A 38 -2.70 -14.59 2.43
C SER A 38 -3.22 -15.41 3.62
N LYS A 39 -4.13 -16.37 3.34
CA LYS A 39 -4.54 -17.42 4.30
C LYS A 39 -3.35 -18.22 4.84
N PHE A 40 -2.29 -18.25 4.03
CA PHE A 40 -1.07 -19.02 4.21
C PHE A 40 -0.08 -18.27 5.11
N GLY A 41 -0.57 -17.85 6.28
CA GLY A 41 0.25 -17.56 7.46
C GLY A 41 1.07 -18.76 7.95
N GLU A 42 1.10 -19.88 7.22
CA GLU A 42 2.31 -20.68 7.15
C GLU A 42 3.41 -19.79 6.56
N LYS A 43 4.12 -19.09 7.45
CA LYS A 43 5.20 -18.11 7.23
C LYS A 43 6.21 -18.43 6.10
N ASN A 44 6.18 -19.63 5.55
CA ASN A 44 7.08 -20.14 4.55
C ASN A 44 6.45 -20.48 3.18
N ILE A 45 5.14 -20.49 2.92
CA ILE A 45 4.66 -20.94 1.59
C ILE A 45 5.06 -19.97 0.47
N LEU A 46 4.87 -18.66 0.65
CA LEU A 46 5.37 -17.67 -0.30
C LEU A 46 6.91 -17.62 -0.33
N LEU A 47 7.59 -17.77 0.81
CA LEU A 47 9.06 -17.88 0.84
C LEU A 47 9.58 -19.18 0.21
N ARG A 48 8.76 -20.24 0.15
CA ARG A 48 9.02 -21.52 -0.54
C ARG A 48 8.72 -21.41 -2.04
N GLN A 49 8.09 -20.34 -2.52
CA GLN A 49 8.22 -20.00 -3.93
C GLN A 49 9.71 -19.89 -4.23
N SER A 50 10.14 -20.46 -5.35
CA SER A 50 11.56 -20.51 -5.72
C SER A 50 12.05 -19.13 -6.15
N PHE A 51 12.12 -18.18 -5.22
CA PHE A 51 12.80 -16.91 -5.43
C PHE A 51 14.28 -17.19 -5.59
N THR A 52 14.84 -16.70 -6.68
CA THR A 52 16.27 -16.64 -6.88
C THR A 52 16.92 -15.78 -5.79
N LEU A 53 18.22 -15.99 -5.56
CA LEU A 53 18.98 -15.15 -4.63
C LEU A 53 18.86 -13.65 -4.95
N LEU A 54 18.82 -13.30 -6.24
CA LEU A 54 18.63 -11.92 -6.68
C LEU A 54 17.25 -11.37 -6.28
N GLU A 55 16.18 -12.12 -6.52
CA GLU A 55 14.82 -11.73 -6.15
C GLU A 55 14.69 -11.57 -4.63
N LEU A 56 15.25 -12.50 -3.84
CA LEU A 56 15.24 -12.40 -2.38
C LEU A 56 15.96 -11.14 -1.88
N GLU A 57 17.12 -10.81 -2.45
CA GLU A 57 17.86 -9.62 -2.06
C GLU A 57 17.18 -8.31 -2.48
N ILE A 58 16.45 -8.32 -3.61
CA ILE A 58 15.56 -7.22 -4.02
C ILE A 58 14.41 -7.09 -3.01
N LEU A 59 13.71 -8.18 -2.69
CA LEU A 59 12.58 -8.15 -1.76
C LEU A 59 13.01 -7.67 -0.36
N LYS A 60 14.17 -8.10 0.16
CA LYS A 60 14.72 -7.56 1.42
C LYS A 60 14.98 -6.06 1.34
N TYR A 61 15.56 -5.59 0.24
CA TYR A 61 15.80 -4.16 0.03
C TYR A 61 14.47 -3.37 0.02
N LEU A 62 13.47 -3.87 -0.69
CA LEU A 62 12.14 -3.26 -0.75
C LEU A 62 11.44 -3.27 0.61
N ALA A 63 11.55 -4.36 1.38
CA ALA A 63 10.94 -4.48 2.71
C ALA A 63 11.51 -3.44 3.70
N LEU A 64 12.82 -3.14 3.61
CA LEU A 64 13.47 -2.12 4.42
C LEU A 64 13.10 -0.69 3.99
N ASN A 65 12.81 -0.49 2.71
CA ASN A 65 12.51 0.83 2.12
C ASN A 65 11.03 0.96 1.72
N LEU A 66 10.13 0.29 2.45
CA LEU A 66 8.70 0.30 2.15
C LEU A 66 8.16 1.73 2.15
N GLY A 67 7.32 2.07 1.16
CA GLY A 67 6.69 3.39 1.05
C GLY A 67 7.65 4.54 0.69
N GLN A 68 8.95 4.27 0.58
CA GLN A 68 9.95 5.23 0.12
C GLN A 68 9.98 5.30 -1.40
N GLN A 69 10.45 6.43 -1.92
CA GLN A 69 10.70 6.58 -3.34
C GLN A 69 11.94 5.77 -3.77
N ILE A 70 11.76 4.86 -4.72
CA ILE A 70 12.79 3.93 -5.14
C ILE A 70 13.26 4.25 -6.56
N SER A 71 14.58 4.12 -6.76
CA SER A 71 15.21 4.10 -8.08
C SER A 71 15.85 2.74 -8.30
N ILE A 72 15.52 2.08 -9.41
CA ILE A 72 16.09 0.77 -9.74
C ILE A 72 17.62 0.86 -9.88
N SER A 73 18.14 1.99 -10.35
CA SER A 73 19.59 2.25 -10.37
C SER A 73 20.20 2.23 -8.96
N LYS A 74 19.50 2.75 -7.94
CA LYS A 74 19.97 2.68 -6.54
C LYS A 74 19.95 1.25 -6.01
N ILE A 75 18.88 0.48 -6.29
CA ILE A 75 18.82 -0.95 -5.94
C ILE A 75 20.04 -1.67 -6.52
N PHE A 76 20.30 -1.50 -7.82
CA PHE A 76 21.45 -2.12 -8.49
C PHE A 76 22.78 -1.75 -7.82
N ILE A 77 23.01 -0.47 -7.51
CA ILE A 77 24.25 -0.01 -6.87
C ILE A 77 24.43 -0.63 -5.48
N GLU A 78 23.36 -0.85 -4.73
CA GLU A 78 23.44 -1.49 -3.41
C GLU A 78 23.63 -3.01 -3.52
N LEU A 79 22.95 -3.66 -4.46
CA LEU A 79 23.06 -5.11 -4.65
C LEU A 79 24.42 -5.54 -5.21
N LYS A 80 25.00 -4.77 -6.15
CA LYS A 80 26.30 -5.12 -6.77
C LYS A 80 27.47 -5.16 -5.77
N LYS A 81 27.33 -4.53 -4.59
CA LYS A 81 28.35 -4.58 -3.52
C LYS A 81 28.48 -5.98 -2.92
N ARG A 82 27.45 -6.81 -3.03
CA ARG A 82 27.36 -8.14 -2.39
C ARG A 82 26.99 -9.28 -3.33
N LEU A 83 26.47 -8.98 -4.52
CA LEU A 83 26.09 -9.96 -5.54
C LEU A 83 26.73 -9.64 -6.89
N LYS A 84 27.14 -10.68 -7.63
CA LYS A 84 27.47 -10.55 -9.06
C LYS A 84 26.17 -10.43 -9.86
N THR A 85 25.79 -9.20 -10.20
CA THR A 85 24.56 -8.90 -10.95
C THR A 85 24.76 -7.72 -11.90
N SER A 86 23.84 -7.55 -12.84
CA SER A 86 23.80 -6.42 -13.77
C SER A 86 22.58 -5.55 -13.50
N LYS A 87 22.57 -4.32 -14.04
CA LYS A 87 21.39 -3.44 -13.97
C LYS A 87 20.18 -4.11 -14.63
N ASP A 88 20.37 -4.69 -15.82
CA ASP A 88 19.28 -5.33 -16.58
C ASP A 88 18.69 -6.53 -15.85
N SER A 89 19.52 -7.35 -15.19
CA SER A 89 19.05 -8.46 -14.36
C SER A 89 18.17 -7.98 -13.19
N VAL A 90 18.52 -6.85 -12.56
CA VAL A 90 17.69 -6.25 -11.49
C VAL A 90 16.36 -5.76 -12.05
N TYR A 91 16.35 -5.10 -13.21
CA TYR A 91 15.12 -4.67 -13.88
C TYR A 91 14.21 -5.86 -14.21
N GLN A 92 14.76 -6.91 -14.81
CA GLN A 92 14.01 -8.11 -15.16
C GLN A 92 13.44 -8.81 -13.93
N ALA A 93 14.21 -8.92 -12.84
CA ALA A 93 13.75 -9.52 -11.60
C ALA A 93 12.60 -8.71 -10.96
N ILE A 94 12.70 -7.37 -10.91
CA ILE A 94 11.61 -6.50 -10.43
C ILE A 94 10.37 -6.67 -11.31
N LYS A 95 10.54 -6.68 -12.65
CA LYS A 95 9.42 -6.83 -13.57
C LYS A 95 8.74 -8.20 -13.43
N LYS A 96 9.53 -9.25 -13.20
CA LYS A 96 9.01 -10.58 -12.91
C LYS A 96 8.20 -10.58 -11.62
N LEU A 97 8.73 -10.02 -10.53
CA LEU A 97 8.02 -9.92 -9.24
C LEU A 97 6.69 -9.14 -9.35
N GLU A 98 6.66 -8.10 -10.18
CA GLU A 98 5.44 -7.34 -10.49
C GLU A 98 4.44 -8.20 -11.30
N ASN A 99 4.90 -8.84 -12.38
CA ASN A 99 4.07 -9.71 -13.22
C ASN A 99 3.55 -10.96 -12.48
N THR A 100 4.23 -11.40 -11.43
CA THR A 100 3.79 -12.50 -10.56
C THR A 100 3.04 -12.02 -9.32
N TYR A 101 2.58 -10.77 -9.31
CA TYR A 101 1.75 -10.21 -8.23
C TYR A 101 2.38 -10.29 -6.84
N VAL A 102 3.71 -10.23 -6.74
CA VAL A 102 4.42 -10.20 -5.44
C VAL A 102 4.54 -8.76 -4.95
N ILE A 103 4.81 -7.84 -5.88
CA ILE A 103 4.95 -6.41 -5.61
C ILE A 103 4.05 -5.60 -6.54
N TYR A 104 3.80 -4.36 -6.15
CA TYR A 104 3.04 -3.39 -6.94
C TYR A 104 3.82 -2.07 -7.03
N THR A 105 3.93 -1.53 -8.24
CA THR A 105 4.59 -0.25 -8.50
C THR A 105 3.56 0.87 -8.55
N LEU A 106 3.67 1.81 -7.62
CA LEU A 106 2.87 3.04 -7.60
C LEU A 106 3.67 4.18 -8.25
N LYS A 107 3.13 4.75 -9.32
CA LYS A 107 3.80 5.83 -10.07
C LYS A 107 3.53 7.19 -9.45
N HIS A 108 4.53 8.06 -9.50
CA HIS A 108 4.34 9.48 -9.20
C HIS A 108 3.56 10.13 -10.34
N ASP A 109 2.69 11.08 -10.03
CA ASP A 109 1.82 11.75 -11.00
C ASP A 109 2.56 12.44 -12.16
N GLU A 110 3.58 13.23 -11.86
CA GLU A 110 4.27 14.08 -12.84
C GLU A 110 5.72 13.62 -13.11
N LYS A 111 6.33 12.89 -12.16
CA LYS A 111 7.76 12.58 -12.18
C LYS A 111 8.01 11.12 -12.55
N LYS A 112 9.17 10.84 -13.16
CA LYS A 112 9.65 9.46 -13.40
C LYS A 112 10.16 8.82 -12.09
N LEU A 113 9.31 8.81 -11.08
CA LEU A 113 9.56 8.32 -9.74
C LEU A 113 8.47 7.30 -9.38
N GLN A 114 8.82 6.35 -8.52
CA GLN A 114 7.92 5.28 -8.13
C GLN A 114 8.14 4.90 -6.67
N LYS A 115 7.08 4.38 -6.07
CA LYS A 115 7.13 3.60 -4.84
C LYS A 115 6.79 2.16 -5.17
N ILE A 116 7.32 1.23 -4.39
CA ILE A 116 7.02 -0.20 -4.57
C ILE A 116 6.48 -0.72 -3.23
N TYR A 117 5.34 -1.40 -3.31
CA TYR A 117 4.64 -1.99 -2.18
C TYR A 117 4.51 -3.50 -2.37
N PHE A 118 4.23 -4.22 -1.29
CA PHE A 118 3.99 -5.65 -1.35
C PHE A 118 2.50 -5.89 -1.58
N LYS A 119 2.16 -6.77 -2.53
CA LYS A 119 0.78 -7.20 -2.75
C LYS A 119 0.24 -7.98 -1.54
N ASP A 120 1.11 -8.74 -0.88
CA ASP A 120 0.89 -9.27 0.47
C ASP A 120 1.93 -8.68 1.43
N PHE A 121 1.51 -7.74 2.28
CA PHE A 121 2.40 -7.09 3.26
C PHE A 121 2.86 -8.05 4.38
N GLY A 122 2.26 -9.24 4.52
CA GLY A 122 2.79 -10.31 5.36
C GLY A 122 4.17 -10.80 4.91
N LEU A 123 4.43 -10.82 3.59
CA LEU A 123 5.75 -11.14 3.04
C LEU A 123 6.79 -10.12 3.50
N ARG A 124 6.45 -8.83 3.47
CA ARG A 124 7.31 -7.76 4.00
C ARG A 124 7.64 -7.99 5.47
N ASN A 125 6.65 -8.33 6.28
CA ASN A 125 6.83 -8.57 7.72
C ASN A 125 7.77 -9.76 8.00
N ASN A 126 7.78 -10.78 7.15
CA ASN A 126 8.69 -11.91 7.26
C ASN A 126 10.13 -11.59 6.81
N LEU A 127 10.31 -10.60 5.93
CA LEU A 127 11.62 -10.21 5.39
C LEU A 127 12.32 -9.11 6.20
N CYS A 128 11.57 -8.33 6.98
CA CYS A 128 12.13 -7.19 7.72
C CYS A 128 11.47 -7.02 9.10
N ILE A 129 12.30 -6.93 10.13
CA ILE A 129 11.87 -6.70 11.52
C ILE A 129 11.61 -5.20 11.80
N SER A 130 12.06 -4.30 10.91
CA SER A 130 11.88 -2.85 11.06
C SER A 130 10.39 -2.50 11.17
N LYS A 131 10.06 -1.53 12.02
CA LYS A 131 8.69 -1.18 12.41
C LYS A 131 8.26 0.21 11.91
N ASP A 132 8.55 0.56 10.65
CA ASP A 132 7.90 1.74 10.06
C ASP A 132 6.41 1.44 9.84
N PHE A 133 5.65 1.68 10.92
CA PHE A 133 4.23 1.40 10.97
C PHE A 133 3.45 2.30 10.01
N SER A 134 3.87 3.55 9.83
CA SER A 134 3.21 4.50 8.93
C SER A 134 3.23 3.99 7.49
N HIS A 135 4.37 3.48 7.01
CA HIS A 135 4.45 2.90 5.67
C HIS A 135 3.81 1.52 5.55
N LEU A 136 3.81 0.72 6.62
CA LEU A 136 3.05 -0.54 6.63
C LEU A 136 1.54 -0.29 6.53
N PHE A 137 1.03 0.69 7.28
CA PHE A 137 -0.38 1.08 7.23
C PHE A 137 -0.72 1.74 5.89
N GLU A 138 0.19 2.51 5.28
CA GLU A 138 0.04 2.97 3.90
C GLU A 138 -0.06 1.80 2.89
N ASN A 139 0.74 0.74 3.03
CA ASN A 139 0.61 -0.46 2.19
C ASN A 139 -0.74 -1.17 2.41
N LEU A 140 -1.22 -1.24 3.65
CA LEU A 140 -2.53 -1.80 3.99
C LEU A 140 -3.66 -1.00 3.31
N VAL A 141 -3.62 0.33 3.39
CA VAL A 141 -4.61 1.18 2.71
C VAL A 141 -4.60 0.91 1.20
N LEU A 142 -3.42 0.84 0.59
CA LEU A 142 -3.29 0.55 -0.84
C LEU A 142 -3.92 -0.79 -1.23
N SER A 143 -3.84 -1.83 -0.38
CA SER A 143 -4.41 -3.12 -0.74
C SER A 143 -5.93 -3.09 -0.86
N GLU A 144 -6.60 -2.30 -0.02
CA GLU A 144 -8.05 -2.11 -0.11
C GLU A 144 -8.43 -1.29 -1.35
N LEU A 145 -7.55 -0.38 -1.81
CA LEU A 145 -7.79 0.38 -3.04
C LEU A 145 -7.80 -0.49 -4.30
N PHE A 146 -7.21 -1.69 -4.28
CA PHE A 146 -7.25 -2.60 -5.44
C PHE A 146 -8.68 -3.04 -5.80
N LYS A 147 -9.63 -3.01 -4.84
CA LYS A 147 -11.05 -3.32 -5.07
C LYS A 147 -11.69 -2.45 -6.16
N PHE A 148 -11.22 -1.20 -6.30
CA PHE A 148 -11.76 -0.25 -7.27
C PHE A 148 -11.38 -0.54 -8.71
N LYS A 149 -10.38 -1.40 -8.94
CA LYS A 149 -9.87 -1.74 -10.29
C LYS A 149 -9.53 -0.49 -11.13
N GLU A 150 -9.05 0.57 -10.47
CA GLU A 150 -8.62 1.83 -11.11
C GLU A 150 -7.13 2.11 -10.87
N GLU A 151 -6.53 2.95 -11.72
CA GLU A 151 -5.12 3.35 -11.54
C GLU A 151 -5.01 4.47 -10.51
N PHE A 152 -4.13 4.26 -9.53
CA PHE A 152 -3.80 5.25 -8.51
C PHE A 152 -2.41 5.83 -8.72
N PHE A 153 -2.26 7.10 -8.37
CA PHE A 153 -1.01 7.83 -8.40
C PHE A 153 -0.67 8.39 -7.02
N TYR A 154 0.59 8.73 -6.79
CA TYR A 154 1.01 9.48 -5.61
C TYR A 154 1.69 10.78 -5.96
N ASN A 155 1.73 11.69 -4.99
CA ASN A 155 2.62 12.85 -5.01
C ASN A 155 2.99 13.22 -3.57
N LYS A 156 3.54 14.43 -3.38
CA LYS A 156 3.94 14.90 -2.04
C LYS A 156 2.76 15.26 -1.12
N TYR A 157 1.54 15.35 -1.64
CA TYR A 157 0.35 15.78 -0.90
C TYR A 157 -0.55 14.59 -0.53
N PHE A 158 -0.78 13.69 -1.48
CA PHE A 158 -1.66 12.53 -1.36
C PHE A 158 -0.86 11.23 -1.43
N ASN A 159 -1.18 10.28 -0.54
CA ASN A 159 -0.57 8.94 -0.62
C ASN A 159 -1.06 8.21 -1.87
N PHE A 160 -2.36 8.32 -2.14
CA PHE A 160 -3.00 7.75 -3.33
C PHE A 160 -4.07 8.72 -3.82
N TYR A 161 -4.26 8.84 -5.12
CA TYR A 161 -5.43 9.49 -5.68
C TYR A 161 -5.74 8.93 -7.06
N SER A 162 -7.03 8.94 -7.42
CA SER A 162 -7.49 8.56 -8.74
C SER A 162 -7.95 9.79 -9.50
N GLN A 163 -7.49 9.87 -10.75
CA GLN A 163 -7.91 10.90 -11.69
C GLN A 163 -9.31 10.63 -12.25
N ILE A 164 -9.82 9.40 -12.12
CA ILE A 164 -11.13 8.97 -12.61
C ILE A 164 -12.19 9.30 -11.56
N SER A 165 -12.05 8.76 -10.35
CA SER A 165 -13.02 8.95 -9.26
C SER A 165 -12.94 10.34 -8.63
N LYS A 166 -11.87 11.11 -8.88
CA LYS A 166 -11.61 12.43 -8.28
C LYS A 166 -11.53 12.38 -6.75
N ILE A 167 -11.08 11.24 -6.22
CA ILE A 167 -10.89 10.99 -4.80
C ILE A 167 -9.39 10.87 -4.49
N ALA A 168 -8.96 11.46 -3.38
CA ALA A 168 -7.64 11.23 -2.81
C ALA A 168 -7.73 10.56 -1.44
N TYR A 169 -6.73 9.75 -1.14
CA TYR A 169 -6.61 8.97 0.07
C TYR A 169 -5.28 9.31 0.75
N ILE A 170 -5.36 9.54 2.06
CA ILE A 170 -4.21 9.86 2.90
C ILE A 170 -4.18 8.88 4.06
N SER A 171 -3.09 8.12 4.15
CA SER A 171 -2.79 7.26 5.29
C SER A 171 -2.38 8.15 6.47
N SER A 172 -3.14 8.10 7.57
CA SER A 172 -2.92 8.89 8.78
C SER A 172 -3.29 8.08 10.03
N PRO A 173 -2.57 6.99 10.33
CA PRO A 173 -3.02 5.97 11.28
C PRO A 173 -3.31 6.51 12.68
N THR A 174 -2.48 7.45 13.16
CA THR A 174 -2.52 7.97 14.54
C THR A 174 -2.56 9.50 14.60
N LEU A 175 -2.86 10.17 13.49
CA LEU A 175 -2.85 11.64 13.46
C LEU A 175 -4.13 12.17 14.10
N ASP A 176 -3.99 13.12 15.02
CA ASP A 176 -5.12 13.77 15.67
C ASP A 176 -5.99 14.58 14.68
N ILE A 177 -7.29 14.70 14.98
CA ILE A 177 -8.28 15.37 14.12
C ILE A 177 -7.90 16.84 13.86
N ASP A 178 -7.39 17.56 14.86
CA ASP A 178 -7.01 18.97 14.67
C ASP A 178 -5.79 19.10 13.74
N LEU A 179 -4.84 18.16 13.84
CA LEU A 179 -3.70 18.08 12.93
C LEU A 179 -4.13 17.65 11.52
N ILE A 180 -5.13 16.78 11.40
CA ILE A 180 -5.74 16.43 10.11
C ILE A 180 -6.38 17.67 9.48
N LYS A 181 -7.17 18.44 10.23
CA LYS A 181 -7.78 19.69 9.75
C LYS A 181 -6.73 20.70 9.29
N LEU A 182 -5.62 20.83 10.02
CA LEU A 182 -4.50 21.68 9.59
C LEU A 182 -3.87 21.18 8.29
N ARG A 183 -3.69 19.86 8.13
CA ARG A 183 -3.17 19.26 6.90
C ARG A 183 -4.15 19.43 5.74
N ALA A 184 -5.45 19.26 5.95
CA ALA A 184 -6.52 19.49 4.98
C ALA A 184 -6.45 20.91 4.37
N LYS A 185 -6.31 21.93 5.23
CA LYS A 185 -6.12 23.32 4.77
C LYS A 185 -4.88 23.51 3.90
N LYS A 186 -3.77 22.82 4.22
CA LYS A 186 -2.52 22.90 3.44
C LYS A 186 -2.60 22.22 2.08
N ILE A 187 -3.37 21.13 1.95
CA ILE A 187 -3.48 20.36 0.70
C ILE A 187 -4.63 20.83 -0.19
N LEU A 188 -5.60 21.57 0.35
CA LEU A 188 -6.76 22.07 -0.38
C LEU A 188 -6.42 22.75 -1.72
N PRO A 189 -5.43 23.66 -1.82
CA PRO A 189 -5.11 24.28 -3.11
C PRO A 189 -4.71 23.26 -4.18
N LYS A 190 -3.96 22.22 -3.81
CA LYS A 190 -3.58 21.16 -4.74
C LYS A 190 -4.75 20.23 -5.07
N ALA A 191 -5.66 19.98 -4.12
CA ALA A 191 -6.88 19.22 -4.39
C ALA A 191 -7.71 19.90 -5.48
N LEU A 192 -7.93 21.22 -5.35
CA LEU A 192 -8.64 22.03 -6.35
C LEU A 192 -7.92 22.04 -7.70
N GLU A 193 -6.59 22.24 -7.71
CA GLU A 193 -5.76 22.21 -8.92
C GLU A 193 -5.89 20.89 -9.69
N LEU A 194 -5.94 19.75 -8.98
CA LEU A 194 -6.07 18.42 -9.56
C LEU A 194 -7.53 18.00 -9.83
N GLY A 195 -8.50 18.85 -9.50
CA GLY A 195 -9.93 18.54 -9.62
C GLY A 195 -10.40 17.42 -8.68
N ILE A 196 -9.75 17.29 -7.51
CA ILE A 196 -10.11 16.35 -6.45
C ILE A 196 -11.14 17.03 -5.54
N PHE A 197 -12.33 16.44 -5.44
CA PHE A 197 -13.45 17.00 -4.66
C PHE A 197 -13.73 16.23 -3.37
N HIS A 198 -13.08 15.09 -3.18
CA HIS A 198 -13.18 14.29 -1.96
C HIS A 198 -11.79 13.83 -1.51
N VAL A 199 -11.42 14.16 -0.28
CA VAL A 199 -10.16 13.72 0.33
C VAL A 199 -10.47 12.93 1.60
N ILE A 200 -10.04 11.67 1.61
CA ILE A 200 -10.29 10.72 2.69
C ILE A 200 -9.00 10.48 3.47
N PHE A 201 -8.98 10.87 4.74
CA PHE A 201 -7.97 10.51 5.71
C PHE A 201 -8.36 9.19 6.37
N ILE A 202 -7.54 8.16 6.16
CA ILE A 202 -7.77 6.84 6.76
C ILE A 202 -6.93 6.73 8.03
N THR A 203 -7.59 6.48 9.15
CA THR A 203 -7.00 6.41 10.49
C THR A 203 -7.26 5.04 11.13
N LEU A 204 -6.78 4.81 12.35
CA LEU A 204 -7.12 3.58 13.09
C LEU A 204 -8.45 3.68 13.84
N SER A 205 -8.91 4.88 14.20
CA SER A 205 -10.04 5.03 15.14
C SER A 205 -10.77 6.36 15.08
N SER A 206 -10.19 7.37 14.46
CA SER A 206 -10.75 8.72 14.43
C SER A 206 -11.69 8.87 13.25
N GLU A 207 -12.77 9.60 13.49
CA GLU A 207 -13.79 9.88 12.49
C GLU A 207 -14.22 11.34 12.60
N ASP A 208 -14.41 11.98 11.45
CA ASP A 208 -14.89 13.35 11.33
C ASP A 208 -15.26 13.60 9.86
N SER A 209 -16.07 14.62 9.58
CA SER A 209 -16.28 15.08 8.21
C SER A 209 -16.58 16.57 8.18
N PHE A 210 -15.97 17.26 7.22
CA PHE A 210 -16.15 18.69 7.04
C PHE A 210 -15.95 19.07 5.57
N PHE A 211 -16.43 20.27 5.21
CA PHE A 211 -16.27 20.85 3.89
C PHE A 211 -15.41 22.10 3.97
N GLU A 212 -14.57 22.31 2.95
CA GLU A 212 -13.80 23.53 2.79
C GLU A 212 -13.70 23.85 1.29
N GLN A 213 -14.18 25.03 0.89
CA GLN A 213 -14.23 25.48 -0.52
C GLN A 213 -14.80 24.45 -1.51
N GLY A 214 -15.85 23.73 -1.10
CA GLY A 214 -16.53 22.73 -1.93
C GLY A 214 -15.85 21.35 -2.00
N VAL A 215 -14.68 21.18 -1.37
CA VAL A 215 -14.02 19.87 -1.20
C VAL A 215 -14.52 19.22 0.09
N LYS A 216 -15.00 17.98 0.00
CA LYS A 216 -15.31 17.15 1.17
C LYS A 216 -14.02 16.58 1.74
N PHE A 217 -13.79 16.78 3.03
CA PHE A 217 -12.79 16.07 3.81
C PHE A 217 -13.50 15.07 4.72
N GLU A 218 -13.07 13.82 4.64
CA GLU A 218 -13.60 12.72 5.45
C GLU A 218 -12.45 12.08 6.21
N VAL A 219 -12.63 11.90 7.51
CA VAL A 219 -11.75 11.13 8.37
C VAL A 219 -12.52 9.88 8.73
N ILE A 220 -11.96 8.72 8.43
CA ILE A 220 -12.62 7.43 8.63
C ILE A 220 -11.62 6.42 9.18
N SER A 221 -12.08 5.53 10.06
CA SER A 221 -11.27 4.42 10.53
C SER A 221 -11.06 3.39 9.41
N PHE A 222 -9.94 2.66 9.44
CA PHE A 222 -9.59 1.68 8.41
C PHE A 222 -10.65 0.58 8.28
N ASP A 223 -11.21 0.10 9.39
CA ASP A 223 -12.25 -0.93 9.37
C ASP A 223 -13.52 -0.44 8.67
N LYS A 224 -13.97 0.79 8.95
CA LYS A 224 -15.14 1.36 8.26
C LYS A 224 -14.86 1.62 6.79
N PHE A 225 -13.64 2.06 6.45
CA PHE A 225 -13.23 2.24 5.07
C PHE A 225 -13.24 0.90 4.31
N SER A 226 -12.57 -0.12 4.85
CA SER A 226 -12.42 -1.42 4.18
C SER A 226 -13.71 -2.24 4.07
N LEU A 227 -14.65 -2.05 5.00
CA LEU A 227 -15.97 -2.71 5.04
C LEU A 227 -17.11 -1.86 4.43
N GLY A 228 -16.80 -0.67 3.93
CA GLY A 228 -17.80 0.30 3.44
C GLY A 228 -18.18 0.16 1.97
N PHE A 229 -17.70 -0.88 1.27
CA PHE A 229 -17.85 -1.08 -0.18
C PHE A 229 -18.71 -2.29 -0.50
#